data_AF-A0A6G2DXC1-F1
#
_entry.id   AF-A0A6G2DXC1-F1
#
_cell.length_a   1.000
_cell.length_b   1.000
_cell.length_c   1.000
_cell.angle_alpha   90.00
_cell.angle_beta   90.00
_cell.angle_gamma   90.00
#
_symmetry.space_group_name_H-M   'P 1'
#
loop_
_entity.id
_entity.type
_entity.pdbx_description
1 polymer ?
#
loop_
_entity_poly.entity_id
_entity_poly.type
_entity_poly.pdbx_seq_one_letter_code
_entity_poly.pdbx_strand_id
1 'polypeptide(L)' 'VAVRVAQENIELNPGMENIHVAAGDLLKGVEIEADVIVANILADILIHLIDDAYRLVKDEGYLIMSGIIKDKWDMVRESA' A
#
# COMPACT_ATOMS: atom_id res chain seq x y z
N VAL A 1 11.72 12.75 5.05
CA VAL A 1 10.60 13.65 5.45
C VAL A 1 9.32 12.85 5.71
N ALA A 2 8.80 12.07 4.75
CA ALA A 2 7.53 11.33 4.91
C ALA A 2 7.46 10.41 6.14
N VAL A 3 8.47 9.55 6.36
CA VAL A 3 8.52 8.64 7.54
C VAL A 3 8.43 9.42 8.85
N ARG A 4 9.19 10.51 9.00
CA ARG A 4 9.17 11.35 10.19
C ARG A 4 7.77 11.93 10.45
N VAL A 5 7.12 12.48 9.43
CA VAL A 5 5.77 13.07 9.56
C VAL A 5 4.72 12.01 9.90
N ALA A 6 4.83 10.82 9.30
CA ALA A 6 3.95 9.69 9.63
C ALA A 6 4.14 9.25 11.09
N GLN A 7 5.39 9.17 11.56
CA GLN A 7 5.70 8.84 12.95
C GLN A 7 5.12 9.90 13.92
N GLU A 8 5.32 11.19 13.63
CA GLU A 8 4.73 12.28 14.42
C GLU A 8 3.20 12.18 14.47
N ASN A 9 2.54 11.85 13.35
CA ASN A 9 1.09 11.67 13.32
C ASN A 9 0.61 10.48 14.16
N ILE A 10 1.38 9.39 14.21
CA ILE A 10 1.07 8.22 15.06
C ILE A 10 1.16 8.61 16.53
N GLU A 11 2.21 9.34 16.93
CA GLU A 11 2.43 9.78 18.31
C GLU A 11 1.34 10.73 18.84
N LEU A 12 0.64 11.44 17.95
CA LEU A 12 -0.52 12.27 18.30
C LEU A 12 -1.77 11.46 18.63
N ASN A 13 -1.80 10.15 18.34
CA ASN A 13 -2.97 9.28 18.52
C ASN A 13 -2.69 8.21 19.59
N PRO A 14 -3.33 8.29 20.78
CA PRO A 14 -3.16 7.28 21.81
C PRO A 14 -3.60 5.88 21.37
N GLY A 15 -2.87 4.83 21.77
CA GLY A 15 -3.22 3.44 21.46
C GLY A 15 -2.77 2.94 20.08
N MET A 16 -1.82 3.63 19.44
CA MET A 16 -1.31 3.31 18.10
C MET A 16 0.10 2.69 18.13
N GLU A 17 0.50 2.09 19.25
CA GLU A 17 1.84 1.52 19.45
C GLU A 17 2.16 0.34 18.51
N ASN A 18 1.13 -0.25 17.90
CA ASN A 18 1.24 -1.35 16.93
C ASN A 18 1.49 -0.88 15.48
N ILE A 19 1.54 0.43 15.21
CA ILE A 19 1.82 0.94 13.87
C ILE A 19 3.32 1.07 13.67
N HIS A 20 3.83 0.40 12.64
CA HIS A 20 5.23 0.49 12.22
C HIS A 20 5.35 1.27 10.91
N VAL A 21 6.25 2.24 10.87
CA VAL A 21 6.55 3.03 9.66
C VAL A 21 8.01 2.87 9.29
N ALA A 22 8.25 2.55 8.02
CA ALA A 22 9.59 2.44 7.47
C ALA A 22 9.67 3.16 6.11
N ALA A 23 10.89 3.55 5.72
CA ALA A 23 11.13 3.93 4.34
C ALA A 23 11.17 2.66 3.48
N GLY A 24 10.44 2.66 2.36
CA GLY A 24 10.37 1.52 1.45
C GLY A 24 10.30 1.96 -0.01
N ASP A 25 10.64 1.03 -0.90
CA ASP A 25 10.44 1.13 -2.35
C ASP A 25 9.36 0.11 -2.74
N LEU A 26 8.12 0.58 -2.79
CA LEU A 26 6.92 -0.25 -2.95
C LEU A 26 6.89 -1.38 -1.92
N LEU A 27 6.78 -2.64 -2.36
CA LEU A 27 6.76 -3.84 -1.53
C LEU A 27 8.08 -4.63 -1.59
N LYS A 28 9.16 -4.02 -2.11
CA LYS A 28 10.47 -4.69 -2.19
C LYS A 28 11.00 -5.03 -0.81
N GLY A 29 11.35 -6.30 -0.62
CA GLY A 29 11.86 -6.82 0.66
C GLY A 29 10.77 -6.99 1.73
N VAL A 30 9.50 -6.78 1.39
CA VAL A 30 8.39 -7.15 2.27
C VAL A 30 8.09 -8.64 2.08
N GLU A 31 8.14 -9.37 3.19
CA GLU A 31 7.88 -10.81 3.24
C GLU A 31 6.65 -11.16 4.09
N ILE A 32 6.06 -10.16 4.76
CA ILE A 32 4.91 -10.36 5.63
C ILE A 32 3.65 -10.44 4.77
N GLU A 33 2.88 -11.51 4.96
CA GLU A 33 1.55 -11.63 4.38
C GLU A 33 0.50 -10.87 5.20
N ALA A 34 -0.45 -10.23 4.52
CA ALA A 34 -1.47 -9.39 5.14
C ALA A 34 -2.88 -9.82 4.75
N ASP A 35 -3.82 -9.68 5.68
CA ASP A 35 -5.26 -9.88 5.42
C ASP A 35 -5.82 -8.75 4.54
N VAL A 36 -5.24 -7.54 4.66
CA VAL A 36 -5.62 -6.37 3.87
C VAL A 36 -4.37 -5.56 3.48
N ILE A 37 -4.24 -5.24 2.20
CA ILE A 37 -3.24 -4.31 1.67
C ILE A 37 -3.96 -3.08 1.10
N VAL A 38 -3.50 -1.88 1.47
CA VAL A 38 -4.09 -0.62 0.99
C VAL A 38 -3.02 0.23 0.31
N ALA A 39 -3.28 0.65 -0.93
CA ALA A 39 -2.42 1.54 -1.69
C ALA A 39 -3.22 2.72 -2.27
N ASN A 40 -2.92 3.93 -1.80
CA ASN A 40 -3.50 5.17 -2.30
C ASN A 40 -2.40 6.06 -2.89
N ILE A 41 -1.99 5.73 -4.11
CA ILE A 41 -0.87 6.36 -4.84
C ILE A 41 -1.24 6.48 -6.33
N LEU A 42 -0.32 7.03 -7.14
CA LEU A 42 -0.57 7.23 -8.57
C LEU A 42 -0.77 5.90 -9.31
N ALA A 43 -1.72 5.89 -10.25
CA ALA A 43 -2.05 4.72 -11.07
C ALA A 43 -0.84 4.08 -11.78
N ASP A 44 0.10 4.87 -12.30
CA ASP A 44 1.29 4.35 -12.98
C ASP A 44 2.22 3.58 -12.03
N ILE A 45 2.19 3.94 -10.74
CA ILE A 45 2.97 3.27 -9.70
C ILE A 45 2.24 2.04 -9.18
N LEU A 46 0.90 2.06 -9.13
CA LEU A 46 0.09 0.92 -8.72
C LEU A 46 0.38 -0.33 -9.57
N ILE A 47 0.54 -0.18 -10.89
CA ILE A 47 0.83 -1.30 -11.80
C ILE A 47 2.08 -2.09 -11.37
N HIS A 48 3.11 -1.39 -10.89
CA HIS A 48 4.34 -2.01 -10.41
C HIS A 48 4.22 -2.68 -9.04
N LEU A 49 3.11 -2.44 -8.32
CA LEU A 49 2.86 -2.97 -6.99
C LEU A 49 1.94 -4.21 -7.02
N ILE A 50 1.13 -4.38 -8.06
CA ILE A 50 0.08 -5.41 -8.15
C ILE A 50 0.63 -6.83 -7.94
N ASP A 51 1.69 -7.22 -8.65
CA ASP A 51 2.25 -8.58 -8.56
C ASP A 51 2.74 -8.93 -7.15
N ASP A 52 3.47 -8.00 -6.52
CA ASP A 52 3.93 -8.18 -5.14
C ASP A 52 2.77 -8.17 -4.15
N ALA A 53 1.75 -7.34 -4.37
CA ALA A 53 0.57 -7.29 -3.53
C ALA A 53 -0.24 -8.59 -3.61
N TYR A 54 -0.38 -9.19 -4.80
CA TYR A 54 -1.03 -10.50 -4.95
C TYR A 54 -0.27 -11.62 -4.25
N ARG A 55 1.07 -11.57 -4.24
CA ARG A 55 1.90 -12.54 -3.51
C ARG A 55 1.81 -12.37 -2.00
N LEU A 56 1.62 -11.15 -1.51
CA LEU A 56 1.66 -10.80 -0.09
C LEU A 56 0.28 -10.67 0.55
N VAL A 57 -0.80 -10.70 -0.23
CA VAL A 57 -2.15 -10.80 0.33
C VAL A 57 -2.46 -12.27 0.61
N LYS A 58 -3.00 -12.56 1.79
CA LYS A 58 -3.43 -13.91 2.15
C LYS A 58 -4.60 -14.36 1.27
N ASP A 59 -4.81 -15.67 1.21
CA ASP A 59 -6.03 -16.26 0.66
C ASP A 59 -7.27 -15.60 1.28
N GLU A 60 -8.25 -15.26 0.45
CA GLU A 60 -9.47 -14.51 0.82
C GLU A 60 -9.23 -13.09 1.39
N GLY A 61 -7.99 -12.59 1.34
CA GLY A 61 -7.64 -11.23 1.73
C GLY A 61 -8.04 -10.17 0.71
N TYR A 62 -7.88 -8.90 1.08
CA TYR A 62 -8.32 -7.76 0.27
C TYR A 62 -7.16 -6.85 -0.15
N LEU A 63 -7.09 -6.56 -1.44
CA LEU A 63 -6.27 -5.48 -1.99
C LEU A 63 -7.16 -4.27 -2.31
N ILE A 64 -6.95 -3.15 -1.63
CA ILE A 64 -7.70 -1.89 -1.83
C ILE A 64 -6.79 -0.87 -2.50
N MET A 65 -7.09 -0.52 -3.75
CA MET A 65 -6.35 0.48 -4.52
C MET A 65 -7.17 1.75 -4.72
N SER A 66 -6.51 2.90 -4.55
CA SER A 66 -7.08 4.24 -4.74
C SER A 66 -6.03 5.18 -5.34
N GLY A 67 -6.40 6.43 -5.62
CA GLY A 67 -5.55 7.39 -6.34
C GLY A 67 -5.60 7.22 -7.86
N ILE A 68 -6.55 6.43 -8.36
CA ILE A 68 -6.79 6.18 -9.78
C ILE A 68 -7.77 7.23 -10.32
N ILE A 69 -7.25 8.17 -11.09
CA ILE A 69 -8.10 9.11 -11.85
C ILE A 69 -8.82 8.38 -12.99
N LYS A 70 -10.00 8.86 -13.37
CA LYS A 70 -10.88 8.21 -14.35
C LYS A 70 -10.16 7.77 -15.63
N ASP A 71 -9.33 8.64 -16.19
CA ASP A 71 -8.64 8.39 -17.46
C ASP A 71 -7.53 7.32 -17.37
N LYS A 72 -7.14 6.94 -16.15
CA LYS A 72 -6.14 5.90 -15.88
C LYS A 72 -6.74 4.60 -15.36
N TRP A 73 -8.07 4.53 -15.24
CA TRP A 73 -8.75 3.34 -14.73
C TRP A 73 -8.50 2.10 -15.58
N ASP A 74 -8.69 2.21 -16.90
CA ASP A 74 -8.56 1.06 -17.80
C ASP A 74 -7.14 0.48 -17.76
N MET A 75 -6.14 1.35 -17.68
CA MET A 75 -4.72 0.96 -17.53
C MET A 75 -4.47 0.10 -16.27
N VAL A 76 -5.05 0.48 -15.13
CA VAL A 76 -4.89 -0.30 -13.88
C VAL A 76 -5.69 -1.60 -13.94
N ARG A 77 -6.91 -1.54 -14.49
CA ARG A 77 -7.79 -2.70 -14.62
C ARG A 77 -7.21 -3.79 -15.52
N GLU A 78 -6.50 -3.43 -16.58
CA GLU A 78 -5.85 -4.39 -17.47
C GLU A 78 -4.61 -5.05 -16.85
N SER A 79 -4.08 -4.48 -15.77
CA SER A 79 -2.89 -4.96 -15.07
C SER A 79 -3.22 -5.82 -13.83
N ALA A 80 -4.49 -5.92 -13.44
CA ALA A 80 -4.98 -6.67 -12.28
C ALA A 80 -5.67 -7.96 -12.71
#